data_AF-A0A8T2K775-F1
#
_entry.id   AF-A0A8T2K775-F1
#
_cell.length_a   1.000
_cell.length_b   1.000
_cell.length_c   1.000
_cell.angle_alpha   90.00
_cell.angle_beta   90.00
_cell.angle_gamma   90.00
#
_symmetry.space_group_name_H-M   'P 1'
#
loop_
_entity.id
_entity.type
_entity.pdbx_description
1 polymer ?
#
loop_
_entity_poly.entity_id
_entity_poly.type
_entity_poly.pdbx_seq_one_letter_code
_entity_poly.pdbx_strand_id
1 'polypeptide(L)'
;MRRSTMLRRTPDPAPEIISSILLSGRIGPDILHLECYGLRLKHLKSDEIHWLHPDLTVGEVQEKYECLHLEAEWRYDLRIRYLPEDFNESFKKDKTTLLYFYQQLRNDYMQQYATKVSEGMALQLGCLELRTGLTKKNFEKKDHSEKSSLKPQHFN
;
A
#
# COMPACT_ATOMS: atom_id res chain seq x y z
N MET A 1 22.08 -24.54 33.79
CA MET A 1 21.08 -23.48 33.53
C MET A 1 21.72 -22.37 32.69
N ARG A 2 21.60 -22.42 31.37
CA ARG A 2 21.99 -21.31 30.49
C ARG A 2 20.77 -20.38 30.41
N ARG A 3 20.86 -19.19 31.01
CA ARG A 3 19.87 -18.13 30.81
C ARG A 3 19.99 -17.70 29.35
N SER A 4 18.99 -18.06 28.53
CA SER A 4 18.81 -17.47 27.21
C SER A 4 18.72 -15.96 27.37
N THR A 5 19.75 -15.26 26.90
CA THR A 5 19.70 -13.83 26.67
C THR A 5 18.68 -13.60 25.56
N MET A 6 17.43 -13.28 25.95
CA MET A 6 16.51 -12.63 25.02
C MET A 6 17.19 -11.34 24.59
N LEU A 7 17.66 -11.31 23.34
CA LEU A 7 18.00 -10.06 22.67
C LEU A 7 16.78 -9.15 22.81
N ARG A 8 16.91 -8.08 23.59
CA ARG A 8 15.97 -6.97 23.50
C ARG A 8 16.09 -6.48 22.07
N ARG A 9 15.14 -6.85 21.21
CA ARG A 9 15.02 -6.23 19.89
C ARG A 9 14.81 -4.75 20.16
N THR A 10 15.76 -3.93 19.73
CA THR A 10 15.54 -2.49 19.60
C THR A 10 14.32 -2.30 18.70
N PRO A 11 13.43 -1.33 18.97
CA PRO A 11 12.30 -1.07 18.09
C PRO A 11 12.83 -0.74 16.69
N ASP A 12 12.37 -1.51 15.70
CA ASP A 12 12.83 -1.35 14.32
C ASP A 12 12.51 0.10 13.84
N PRO A 13 13.44 0.79 13.17
CA PRO A 13 13.16 2.05 12.50
C PRO A 13 11.99 1.92 11.52
N ALA A 14 11.17 2.97 11.37
CA ALA A 14 10.05 2.96 10.41
C ALA A 14 10.42 2.53 8.96
N PRO A 15 11.61 2.85 8.40
CA PRO A 15 12.07 2.40 7.09
C PRO A 15 12.23 0.89 6.99
N GLU A 16 12.64 0.23 8.07
CA GLU A 16 12.79 -1.22 8.09
C GLU A 16 11.43 -1.91 8.03
N ILE A 17 10.41 -1.33 8.67
CA ILE A 17 9.04 -1.81 8.57
C ILE A 17 8.49 -1.62 7.16
N ILE A 18 8.66 -0.43 6.59
CA ILE A 18 8.23 -0.15 5.22
C ILE A 18 8.90 -1.14 4.25
N SER A 19 10.22 -1.33 4.37
CA SER A 19 10.97 -2.28 3.56
C SER A 19 10.49 -3.71 3.76
N SER A 20 10.26 -4.14 4.99
CA SER A 20 9.74 -5.47 5.32
C SER A 20 8.36 -5.72 4.69
N ILE A 21 7.46 -4.73 4.74
CA ILE A 21 6.14 -4.82 4.12
C ILE A 21 6.26 -4.88 2.59
N LEU A 22 7.09 -4.05 1.97
CA LEU A 22 7.26 -4.03 0.51
C LEU A 22 7.92 -5.33 0.00
N LEU A 23 8.93 -5.82 0.70
CA LEU A 23 9.64 -7.07 0.39
C LEU A 23 8.82 -8.33 0.72
N SER A 24 7.76 -8.22 1.54
CA SER A 24 6.85 -9.34 1.81
C SER A 24 6.07 -9.81 0.58
N GLY A 25 6.09 -9.05 -0.53
CA GLY A 25 5.38 -9.35 -1.77
C GLY A 25 3.86 -9.21 -1.66
N ARG A 26 3.33 -8.74 -0.52
CA ARG A 26 1.89 -8.59 -0.28
C ARG A 26 1.26 -7.45 -1.07
N ILE A 27 2.06 -6.44 -1.43
CA ILE A 27 1.63 -5.28 -2.23
C ILE A 27 1.74 -5.59 -3.73
N GLY A 28 2.74 -6.37 -4.10
CA GLY A 28 2.98 -6.87 -5.46
C GLY A 28 4.46 -7.18 -5.67
N PRO A 29 4.80 -7.81 -6.80
CA PRO A 29 6.18 -8.13 -7.17
C PRO A 29 6.93 -6.89 -7.70
N ASP A 30 8.27 -6.98 -7.73
CA ASP A 30 9.18 -6.07 -8.47
C ASP A 30 9.05 -4.57 -8.13
N ILE A 31 8.84 -4.25 -6.85
CA ILE A 31 8.84 -2.87 -6.37
C ILE A 31 10.26 -2.31 -6.44
N LEU A 32 10.45 -1.26 -7.22
CA LEU A 32 11.74 -0.59 -7.41
C LEU A 32 11.86 0.68 -6.57
N HIS A 33 10.74 1.35 -6.30
CA HIS A 33 10.73 2.69 -5.71
C HIS A 33 10.33 2.66 -4.22
N LEU A 34 11.11 1.96 -3.39
CA LEU A 34 10.86 1.82 -1.95
C LEU A 34 10.83 3.18 -1.23
N GLU A 35 11.69 4.11 -1.64
CA GLU A 35 11.82 5.44 -1.05
C GLU A 35 10.61 6.34 -1.29
N CYS A 36 9.73 5.99 -2.24
CA CYS A 36 8.50 6.72 -2.49
C CYS A 36 7.44 6.49 -1.40
N TYR A 37 7.59 5.40 -0.63
CA TYR A 37 6.65 5.02 0.41
C TYR A 37 6.95 5.72 1.73
N GLY A 38 5.88 6.09 2.43
CA GLY A 38 5.91 6.64 3.78
C GLY A 38 4.81 6.02 4.62
N LEU A 39 4.99 6.06 5.94
CA LEU A 39 4.03 5.55 6.89
C LEU A 39 3.24 6.71 7.49
N ARG A 40 1.91 6.57 7.52
CA ARG A 40 0.99 7.57 8.05
C ARG A 40 0.19 6.95 9.18
N LEU A 41 0.17 7.62 10.32
CA LEU A 41 -0.69 7.28 11.44
C LEU A 41 -1.98 8.11 11.33
N LYS A 42 -3.14 7.45 11.31
CA LYS A 42 -4.45 8.10 11.26
C LYS A 42 -5.27 7.70 12.47
N HIS A 43 -5.85 8.69 13.15
CA HIS A 43 -6.82 8.43 14.20
C HIS A 43 -8.17 8.05 13.57
N LEU A 44 -8.85 7.05 14.15
CA LEU A 44 -10.07 6.49 13.58
C LEU A 44 -11.33 7.27 14.00
N LYS A 45 -11.28 7.99 15.13
CA LYS A 45 -12.42 8.73 15.67
C LYS A 45 -12.36 10.24 15.42
N SER A 46 -11.19 10.75 15.03
CA SER A 46 -10.98 12.16 14.67
C SER A 46 -10.34 12.25 13.28
N ASP A 47 -10.24 13.47 12.76
CA ASP A 47 -9.53 13.75 11.51
C ASP A 47 -8.01 13.94 11.71
N GLU A 48 -7.48 13.49 12.85
CA GLU A 48 -6.06 13.63 13.19
C GLU A 48 -5.20 12.66 12.38
N ILE A 49 -4.15 13.21 11.77
CA ILE A 49 -3.25 12.49 10.86
C ILE A 49 -1.82 12.94 11.12
N HIS A 50 -0.94 11.98 11.36
CA HIS A 50 0.49 12.19 11.56
C HIS A 50 1.30 11.41 10.53
N TRP A 51 2.24 12.08 9.87
CA TRP A 51 3.20 11.39 9.01
C TRP A 51 4.43 11.02 9.83
N LEU A 52 4.82 9.75 9.75
CA LEU A 52 5.96 9.24 10.48
C LEU A 52 7.23 9.53 9.67
N HIS A 53 8.18 10.21 10.31
CA HIS A 53 9.50 10.46 9.76
C HIS A 53 10.27 9.14 9.59
N PRO A 54 11.06 8.97 8.52
CA PRO A 54 11.92 7.79 8.34
C PRO A 54 12.86 7.54 9.54
N ASP A 55 13.32 8.57 10.23
CA ASP A 55 14.24 8.38 11.36
C ASP A 55 13.53 8.04 12.68
N LEU A 56 12.20 8.03 12.73
CA LEU A 56 11.45 7.67 13.93
C LEU A 56 11.39 6.16 14.11
N THR A 57 11.69 5.70 15.33
CA THR A 57 11.49 4.31 15.72
C THR A 57 10.05 4.05 16.11
N VAL A 58 9.59 2.80 15.98
CA VAL A 58 8.24 2.41 16.43
C VAL A 58 8.01 2.74 17.90
N GLY A 59 9.03 2.55 18.73
CA GLY A 59 8.95 2.84 20.17
C GLY A 59 8.68 4.31 20.46
N GLU A 60 9.35 5.23 19.74
CA GLU A 60 9.12 6.66 19.87
C GLU A 60 7.75 7.08 19.34
N VAL A 61 7.25 6.43 18.27
CA VAL A 61 5.90 6.69 17.75
C VAL A 61 4.84 6.23 18.76
N GLN A 62 5.00 5.03 19.31
CA GLN A 62 4.14 4.48 20.34
C GLN A 62 4.13 5.36 21.59
N GLU A 63 5.31 5.74 22.11
CA GLU A 63 5.40 6.61 23.29
C GLU A 63 4.80 8.01 23.05
N LYS A 64 4.97 8.57 21.85
CA LYS A 64 4.51 9.92 21.52
C LYS A 64 3.01 10.03 21.23
N TYR A 65 2.40 9.01 20.61
CA TYR A 65 1.00 9.07 20.16
C TYR A 65 0.07 8.10 20.89
N GLU A 66 0.57 6.96 21.40
CA GLU A 66 -0.23 5.98 22.14
C GLU A 66 -0.30 6.28 23.65
N CYS A 67 0.51 7.20 24.18
CA CYS A 67 0.36 7.69 25.55
C CYS A 67 -0.92 8.55 25.74
N LEU A 68 -1.52 9.04 24.66
CA LEU A 68 -2.70 9.93 24.70
C LEU A 68 -4.04 9.21 24.46
N HIS A 69 -4.05 8.04 23.81
CA HIS A 69 -5.26 7.30 23.41
C HIS A 69 -5.01 5.79 23.36
N LEU A 70 -6.06 4.96 23.57
CA LEU A 70 -5.97 3.50 23.51
C LEU A 70 -5.48 3.02 22.12
N GLU A 71 -4.57 2.04 22.07
CA GLU A 71 -3.95 1.47 20.86
C GLU A 71 -4.95 1.17 19.71
N ALA A 72 -6.18 0.79 20.04
CA ALA A 72 -7.22 0.44 19.07
C ALA A 72 -7.81 1.63 18.28
N GLU A 73 -7.45 2.87 18.60
CA GLU A 73 -7.97 4.08 17.96
C GLU A 73 -7.10 4.58 16.80
N TRP A 74 -5.92 3.99 16.61
CA TRP A 74 -4.96 4.40 15.58
C TRP A 74 -4.81 3.34 14.48
N ARG A 75 -4.55 3.79 13.25
CA ARG A 75 -4.25 2.94 12.09
C ARG A 75 -3.00 3.42 11.38
N TYR A 76 -2.10 2.48 11.12
CA TYR A 76 -0.96 2.68 10.23
C TYR A 76 -1.39 2.45 8.78
N ASP A 77 -1.30 3.49 7.97
CA ASP A 77 -1.49 3.44 6.52
C ASP A 77 -0.14 3.59 5.84
N LEU A 78 0.31 2.56 5.13
CA LEU A 78 1.39 2.71 4.16
C LEU A 78 0.86 3.52 2.97
N ARG A 79 1.61 4.53 2.51
CA ARG A 79 1.19 5.41 1.42
C ARG A 79 2.37 5.86 0.59
N ILE A 80 2.15 6.15 -0.69
CA ILE A 80 3.14 6.87 -1.50
C ILE A 80 3.07 8.35 -1.13
N ARG A 81 4.21 8.91 -0.69
CA ARG A 81 4.33 10.30 -0.23
C ARG A 81 5.36 11.08 -1.02
N TYR A 82 6.51 10.47 -1.29
CA TYR A 82 7.60 11.12 -2.02
C TYR A 82 7.50 10.71 -3.48
N LEU A 83 7.35 11.70 -4.37
CA LEU A 83 7.28 11.44 -5.81
C LEU A 83 8.59 11.91 -6.46
N PRO A 84 9.20 11.08 -7.31
CA PRO A 84 10.33 11.52 -8.12
C PRO A 84 9.84 12.53 -9.17
N GLU A 85 10.74 13.40 -9.65
CA GLU A 85 10.40 14.44 -10.64
C GLU A 85 9.77 13.83 -11.91
N ASP A 86 10.30 12.68 -12.35
CA ASP A 86 9.80 11.93 -13.51
C ASP A 86 8.87 10.76 -13.13
N PHE A 87 8.03 10.91 -12.09
CA PHE A 87 7.21 9.81 -11.56
C PHE A 87 6.37 9.07 -12.61
N ASN A 88 5.88 9.76 -13.64
CA ASN A 88 5.05 9.14 -14.66
C ASN A 88 5.84 8.10 -15.49
N GLU A 89 7.07 8.42 -15.89
CA GLU A 89 7.93 7.48 -16.64
C GLU A 89 8.60 6.46 -15.71
N SER A 90 8.95 6.87 -14.49
CA SER A 90 9.53 5.98 -13.47
C SER A 90 8.52 4.90 -13.03
N PHE A 91 7.28 5.26 -12.73
CA PHE A 91 6.25 4.31 -12.30
C PHE A 91 5.78 3.41 -13.43
N LYS A 92 5.90 3.80 -14.71
CA LYS A 92 5.65 2.86 -15.83
C LYS A 92 6.60 1.66 -15.82
N LYS A 93 7.82 1.82 -15.31
CA LYS A 93 8.79 0.74 -15.13
C LYS A 93 8.48 -0.13 -13.90
N ASP A 94 7.73 0.41 -12.95
CA ASP A 94 7.32 -0.24 -11.71
C ASP A 94 5.78 -0.30 -11.61
N LYS A 95 5.21 -1.32 -12.26
CA LYS A 95 3.75 -1.48 -12.37
C LYS A 95 3.06 -1.61 -11.01
N THR A 96 3.74 -2.18 -10.02
CA THR A 96 3.20 -2.36 -8.67
C THR A 96 3.04 -1.02 -7.98
N THR A 97 4.09 -0.19 -7.98
CA THR A 97 4.05 1.17 -7.42
C THR A 97 3.05 2.04 -8.16
N LEU A 98 2.99 1.96 -9.49
CA LEU A 98 2.00 2.70 -10.28
C LEU A 98 0.56 2.34 -9.91
N LEU A 99 0.27 1.04 -9.80
CA LEU A 99 -1.07 0.58 -9.46
C LEU A 99 -1.44 0.96 -8.03
N TYR A 100 -0.49 0.84 -7.11
CA TYR A 100 -0.68 1.26 -5.73
C TYR A 100 -0.99 2.75 -5.63
N PHE A 101 -0.23 3.58 -6.36
CA PHE A 101 -0.45 5.02 -6.44
C PHE A 101 -1.82 5.37 -7.02
N TYR A 102 -2.24 4.68 -8.08
CA TYR A 102 -3.56 4.86 -8.66
C TYR A 102 -4.68 4.55 -7.66
N GLN A 103 -4.59 3.41 -6.97
CA GLN A 103 -5.58 3.02 -5.95
C GLN A 103 -5.63 4.04 -4.80
N GLN A 104 -4.47 4.53 -4.38
CA GLN A 104 -4.35 5.56 -3.37
C GLN A 104 -5.09 6.84 -3.78
N LEU A 105 -4.80 7.37 -4.97
CA LEU A 105 -5.46 8.57 -5.49
C LEU A 105 -6.96 8.38 -5.69
N ARG A 106 -7.36 7.21 -6.18
CA ARG A 106 -8.78 6.86 -6.33
C ARG A 106 -9.51 6.90 -4.98
N ASN A 107 -8.93 6.32 -3.93
CA ASN A 107 -9.53 6.32 -2.60
C ASN A 107 -9.67 7.75 -2.03
N ASP A 108 -8.62 8.57 -2.16
CA ASP A 108 -8.67 9.97 -1.71
C ASP A 108 -9.73 10.77 -2.49
N TYR A 109 -9.80 10.57 -3.81
CA TYR A 109 -10.81 11.19 -4.66
C TYR A 109 -12.22 10.82 -4.22
N MET A 110 -12.50 9.53 -4.03
CA MET A 110 -13.81 9.05 -3.61
C MET A 110 -14.21 9.58 -2.23
N GLN A 111 -13.27 9.70 -1.29
CA GLN A 111 -13.55 10.16 0.07
C GLN A 111 -13.72 11.68 0.19
N GLN A 112 -12.96 12.47 -0.58
CA GLN A 112 -12.86 13.92 -0.37
C GLN A 112 -13.48 14.78 -1.48
N TYR A 113 -13.59 14.25 -2.70
CA TYR A 113 -13.88 15.04 -3.90
C TYR A 113 -15.05 14.52 -4.73
N ALA A 114 -15.46 13.26 -4.58
CA ALA A 114 -16.58 12.70 -5.36
C ALA A 114 -17.89 13.50 -5.23
N THR A 115 -18.14 14.13 -4.08
CA THR A 115 -19.33 14.98 -3.85
C THR A 115 -19.14 16.43 -4.27
N LYS A 116 -17.91 16.86 -4.62
CA LYS A 116 -17.55 18.23 -4.97
C LYS A 116 -17.35 18.45 -6.47
N VAL A 117 -17.25 17.37 -7.24
CA VAL A 117 -17.11 17.43 -8.70
C VAL A 117 -18.48 17.51 -9.38
N SER A 118 -18.49 17.96 -10.64
CA SER A 118 -19.69 17.93 -11.46
C SER A 118 -20.13 16.48 -11.75
N GLU A 119 -21.44 16.28 -11.89
CA GLU A 119 -22.04 14.97 -12.19
C GLU A 119 -21.43 14.32 -13.44
N GLY A 120 -21.20 15.11 -14.49
CA GLY A 120 -20.56 14.63 -15.72
C GLY A 120 -19.13 14.12 -15.51
N MET A 121 -18.33 14.81 -14.69
CA MET A 121 -16.96 14.38 -14.35
C MET A 121 -16.98 13.12 -13.48
N ALA A 122 -17.88 13.06 -12.49
CA ALA A 122 -18.06 11.89 -11.64
C ALA A 122 -18.46 10.65 -12.48
N LEU A 123 -19.37 10.82 -13.44
CA LEU A 123 -19.80 9.75 -14.35
C LEU A 123 -18.65 9.29 -15.25
N GLN A 124 -17.87 10.20 -15.84
CA GLN A 124 -16.72 9.85 -16.68
C GLN A 124 -15.68 9.04 -15.91
N LEU A 125 -15.33 9.47 -14.70
CA LEU A 125 -14.38 8.76 -13.83
C LEU A 125 -14.94 7.41 -13.37
N GLY A 126 -16.24 7.33 -13.08
CA GLY A 126 -16.92 6.06 -12.77
C GLY A 126 -16.88 5.06 -13.93
N CYS A 127 -17.19 5.52 -15.15
CA CYS A 127 -17.11 4.69 -16.36
C CYS A 127 -15.68 4.25 -16.66
N LEU A 128 -14.68 5.11 -16.41
CA LEU A 128 -13.27 4.77 -16.57
C LEU A 128 -12.88 3.62 -15.63
N GLU A 129 -13.29 3.68 -14.37
CA GLU A 129 -13.01 2.63 -13.38
C GLU A 129 -13.73 1.31 -13.70
N LEU A 130 -14.98 1.36 -14.15
CA LEU A 130 -15.70 0.16 -14.59
C LEU A 130 -14.97 -0.53 -15.75
N ARG A 131 -14.47 0.25 -16.71
CA ARG A 131 -13.69 -0.28 -17.83
C ARG A 131 -12.38 -0.93 -17.37
N THR A 132 -11.60 -0.27 -16.51
CA THR A 132 -10.33 -0.82 -16.01
C THR A 132 -10.54 -2.06 -15.14
N GLY A 133 -11.58 -2.09 -14.31
CA GLY A 133 -11.95 -3.24 -13.49
C GLY A 133 -12.43 -4.45 -14.30
N LEU A 134 -13.21 -4.23 -15.36
CA LEU A 134 -13.66 -5.29 -16.27
C LEU A 134 -12.49 -5.88 -17.08
N THR A 135 -11.54 -5.05 -17.51
CA THR A 135 -10.33 -5.52 -18.19
C THR A 135 -9.52 -6.45 -17.27
N LYS A 136 -9.33 -6.11 -15.99
CA LYS A 136 -8.64 -6.99 -15.02
C LYS A 136 -9.35 -8.33 -14.81
N LYS A 137 -10.68 -8.33 -14.65
CA LYS A 137 -11.46 -9.57 -14.52
C LYS A 137 -11.37 -10.47 -15.76
N ASN A 138 -11.22 -9.89 -16.94
CA ASN A 138 -11.03 -10.65 -18.18
C ASN A 138 -9.63 -11.29 -18.26
N PHE A 139 -8.60 -10.68 -17.68
CA PHE A 139 -7.28 -11.31 -17.55
C PHE A 139 -7.28 -12.46 -16.52
N GLU A 140 -7.94 -12.30 -15.37
CA GLU A 140 -8.06 -13.36 -14.36
C GLU A 140 -8.82 -14.60 -14.88
N LYS A 141 -9.85 -14.40 -15.72
CA LYS A 141 -10.55 -15.50 -16.39
C LYS A 141 -9.69 -16.21 -17.44
N LYS A 142 -8.81 -15.51 -18.14
CA LYS A 142 -7.87 -16.12 -19.10
C LYS A 142 -6.82 -16.99 -18.40
N ASP A 143 -6.25 -16.50 -17.30
CA ASP A 143 -5.26 -17.24 -16.49
C ASP A 143 -5.83 -18.53 -15.88
N HIS A 144 -7.10 -18.54 -15.49
CA HIS A 144 -7.77 -19.78 -15.03
C HIS A 144 -8.05 -20.77 -16.17
N SER A 145 -8.29 -20.29 -17.40
CA SER A 145 -8.55 -21.16 -18.55
C SER A 145 -7.28 -21.79 -19.15
N GLU A 146 -6.12 -21.16 -19.02
CA GLU A 146 -4.85 -21.72 -19.53
C GLU A 146 -4.26 -22.78 -18.59
N LYS A 147 -4.47 -22.68 -17.26
CA LYS A 147 -4.02 -23.70 -16.31
C LYS A 147 -4.78 -25.03 -16.40
N SER A 148 -5.97 -25.06 -17.02
CA SER A 148 -6.72 -26.30 -17.25
C SER A 148 -6.28 -27.10 -18.48
N SER A 149 -5.33 -26.59 -19.29
CA SER A 149 -4.94 -27.21 -20.57
C SER A 149 -3.62 -27.99 -20.54
N LEU A 150 -2.90 -28.02 -19.43
CA LEU A 150 -1.70 -28.86 -19.24
C LEU A 150 -2.04 -30.12 -18.46
N LYS A 151 -2.56 -31.15 -19.16
CA LYS A 151 -2.59 -32.53 -18.62
C LYS A 151 -1.19 -33.16 -18.77
N PRO A 152 -0.72 -33.94 -17.77
CA PRO A 152 0.60 -34.56 -17.80
C PRO A 152 0.70 -35.61 -18.92
N GLN A 153 1.80 -35.57 -19.66
CA GLN A 153 2.22 -36.66 -20.53
C GLN A 153 2.47 -37.90 -19.64
N HIS A 154 1.73 -38.98 -19.90
CA HIS A 154 2.00 -40.28 -19.32
C HIS A 154 3.38 -40.75 -19.80
N PHE A 155 4.34 -40.90 -18.88
CA PHE A 155 5.46 -41.80 -19.06
C PHE A 155 5.00 -43.20 -18.65
N ASN A 156 5.00 -44.11 -19.61
CA ASN A 156 5.13 -45.55 -19.39
C ASN A 156 6.20 -46.04 -20.35
#